data_AF-A0A0C9T182-F1
#
_entry.id   AF-A0A0C9T182-F1
#
_cell.length_a   1.000
_cell.length_b   1.000
_cell.length_c   1.000
_cell.angle_alpha   90.00
_cell.angle_beta   90.00
_cell.angle_gamma   90.00
#
_symmetry.space_group_name_H-M   'P 1'
#
loop_
_entity.id
_entity.type
_entity.pdbx_description
1 polymer ?
#
loop_
_entity_poly.entity_id
_entity_poly.type
_entity_poly.pdbx_seq_one_letter_code
_entity_poly.pdbx_strand_id
1 'polypeptide(L)'
;DWQTKSYLLVSLSANLIRKFAAGYEEDRFFKSRYTEVVPNANSVLTPSHYQRGKDGLLYFLDADWIPRLCVPQPMVPFILKAIHDNAYEMAHAGPR
;
A
#
# COMPACT_ATOMS: atom_id res chain seq x y z
N ASP A 1 -2.15 -7.85 -17.78
CA ASP A 1 -3.11 -8.57 -16.94
C ASP A 1 -2.37 -9.02 -15.68
N TRP A 2 -2.50 -8.25 -14.59
CA TRP A 2 -1.74 -8.47 -13.34
C TRP A 2 -2.35 -9.57 -12.46
N GLN A 3 -3.47 -10.16 -12.92
CA GLN A 3 -4.20 -11.21 -12.21
C GLN A 3 -3.47 -12.57 -12.22
N THR A 4 -2.44 -12.75 -13.05
CA THR A 4 -1.74 -14.03 -13.25
C THR A 4 -0.46 -14.22 -12.43
N LYS A 5 0.00 -13.20 -11.68
CA LYS A 5 1.15 -13.36 -10.77
C LYS A 5 0.67 -13.84 -9.41
N SER A 6 1.14 -15.02 -9.00
CA SER A 6 0.90 -15.60 -7.68
C SER A 6 1.64 -14.81 -6.61
N TYR A 7 0.93 -13.93 -5.90
CA TYR A 7 1.40 -13.34 -4.66
C TYR A 7 0.76 -14.07 -3.49
N LEU A 8 1.54 -14.43 -2.47
CA LEU A 8 0.98 -14.94 -1.21
C LEU A 8 0.09 -13.83 -0.63
N LEU A 9 -1.23 -14.00 -0.73
CA LEU A 9 -2.20 -13.07 -0.17
C LEU A 9 -2.29 -13.33 1.34
N VAL A 10 -1.38 -12.74 2.11
CA VAL A 10 -1.55 -12.63 3.55
C VAL A 10 -2.66 -11.61 3.79
N SER A 11 -3.86 -12.08 4.12
CA SER A 11 -4.98 -11.19 4.44
C SER A 11 -4.61 -10.34 5.65
N LEU A 12 -4.61 -9.01 5.49
CA LEU A 12 -4.51 -8.09 6.61
C LEU A 12 -5.80 -8.16 7.44
N SER A 13 -5.69 -8.03 8.77
CA SER A 13 -6.89 -7.94 9.61
C SER A 13 -7.71 -6.70 9.25
N ALA A 14 -9.04 -6.79 9.34
CA ALA A 14 -9.92 -5.64 9.07
C ALA A 14 -9.58 -4.42 9.95
N ASN A 15 -9.07 -4.64 11.16
CA ASN A 15 -8.60 -3.57 12.03
C ASN A 15 -7.37 -2.86 11.46
N LEU A 16 -6.42 -3.62 10.91
CA LEU A 16 -5.22 -3.05 10.32
C LEU A 16 -5.55 -2.28 9.04
N ILE A 17 -6.45 -2.79 8.20
CA ILE A 17 -6.96 -2.09 7.01
C ILE A 17 -7.55 -0.73 7.39
N ARG A 18 -8.41 -0.68 8.42
CA ARG A 18 -8.98 0.60 8.90
C ARG A 18 -7.92 1.58 9.36
N LYS A 19 -6.87 1.12 10.05
CA LYS A 19 -5.77 1.98 10.50
C LYS A 19 -4.97 2.54 9.33
N PHE A 20 -4.72 1.74 8.30
CA PHE A 20 -4.09 2.21 7.06
C PHE A 20 -4.98 3.25 6.35
N ALA A 21 -6.27 2.95 6.19
CA ALA A 21 -7.23 3.85 5.56
C ALA A 21 -7.28 5.22 6.25
N ALA A 22 -7.38 5.24 7.58
CA ALA A 22 -7.33 6.47 8.37
C ALA A 22 -5.98 7.18 8.23
N GLY A 23 -4.87 6.43 8.26
CA GLY A 23 -3.53 6.97 8.08
C GLY A 23 -3.32 7.70 6.75
N TYR A 24 -3.97 7.28 5.66
CA TYR A 24 -3.88 7.99 4.38
C TYR A 24 -4.54 9.38 4.41
N GLU A 25 -5.61 9.56 5.20
CA GLU A 25 -6.30 10.85 5.31
C GLU A 25 -5.51 11.89 6.12
N GLU A 26 -4.66 11.40 7.03
CA GLU A 26 -3.76 12.20 7.87
C GLU A 26 -2.38 12.43 7.22
N ASP A 27 -1.96 11.55 6.32
CA ASP A 27 -0.68 11.63 5.63
C ASP A 27 -0.71 12.69 4.50
N ARG A 28 0.06 13.77 4.66
CA ARG A 28 0.11 14.87 3.67
C ARG A 28 0.46 14.41 2.26
N PHE A 29 1.30 13.39 2.10
CA PHE A 29 1.72 12.90 0.79
C PHE A 29 0.65 12.01 0.16
N PHE A 30 0.04 11.11 0.93
CA PHE A 30 -0.97 10.19 0.41
C PHE A 30 -2.37 10.78 0.33
N LYS A 31 -2.71 11.79 1.13
CA LYS A 31 -4.06 12.38 1.19
C LYS A 31 -4.60 12.81 -0.18
N SER A 32 -3.80 13.53 -0.96
CA SER A 32 -4.22 13.96 -2.32
C SER A 32 -4.40 12.75 -3.24
N ARG A 33 -3.44 11.82 -3.24
CA ARG A 33 -3.45 10.59 -4.04
C ARG A 33 -4.55 9.60 -3.63
N TYR A 34 -5.00 9.65 -2.38
CA TYR A 34 -6.07 8.80 -1.86
C TYR A 34 -7.46 9.32 -2.26
N THR A 35 -7.57 10.64 -2.43
CA THR A 35 -8.81 11.34 -2.79
C THR A 35 -9.00 11.44 -4.32
N GLU A 36 -7.91 11.66 -5.06
CA GLU A 36 -7.91 11.89 -6.52
C GLU A 36 -8.20 10.65 -7.37
N VAL A 37 -8.19 9.44 -6.78
CA VAL A 37 -8.41 8.19 -7.52
C VAL A 37 -9.90 7.94 -7.83
N VAL A 38 -10.81 8.83 -7.41
CA VAL A 38 -12.20 8.82 -7.91
C VAL A 38 -12.19 9.42 -9.33
N PRO A 39 -12.47 8.64 -10.39
CA PRO A 39 -12.48 9.17 -11.75
C PRO A 39 -13.55 10.24 -11.88
N ASN A 40 -13.15 11.47 -12.17
CA ASN A 40 -14.06 12.56 -12.55
C ASN A 40 -13.97 12.72 -14.07
N ALA A 41 -15.08 12.97 -14.75
CA ALA A 41 -15.14 13.21 -16.19
C ALA A 41 -14.16 14.32 -16.69
N ASN A 42 -13.69 15.18 -15.78
CA ASN A 42 -12.80 16.29 -16.06
C ASN A 42 -11.33 16.06 -15.65
N SER A 43 -10.95 14.90 -15.08
CA SER A 43 -9.56 14.66 -14.65
C SER A 43 -8.65 14.37 -15.84
N VAL A 44 -7.49 15.03 -15.90
CA VAL A 44 -6.43 14.76 -16.89
C VAL A 44 -6.06 13.27 -16.84
N LEU A 45 -6.18 12.58 -17.98
CA LEU A 45 -5.91 11.15 -18.17
C LEU A 45 -4.42 10.78 -18.07
N THR A 46 -3.63 11.48 -17.26
CA THR A 46 -2.30 10.97 -16.90
C THR A 46 -2.52 9.82 -15.92
N PRO A 47 -2.08 8.60 -16.24
CA PRO A 47 -2.27 7.46 -15.34
C PRO A 47 -1.47 7.73 -14.06
N SER A 48 -2.18 8.02 -12.98
CA SER A 48 -1.58 8.00 -11.65
C SER A 48 -1.00 6.60 -11.44
N HIS A 49 0.27 6.53 -11.08
CA HIS A 49 0.86 5.27 -10.63
C HIS A 49 0.25 4.80 -9.31
N TYR A 50 -0.59 5.62 -8.66
CA TYR A 50 -1.29 5.26 -7.43
C TYR A 50 -2.71 4.77 -7.73
N GLN A 51 -3.07 3.64 -7.14
CA GLN A 51 -4.39 3.02 -7.28
C GLN A 51 -4.94 2.64 -5.91
N ARG A 52 -6.22 2.94 -5.69
CA ARG A 52 -6.95 2.52 -4.49
C ARG A 52 -7.62 1.17 -4.76
N GLY A 53 -7.30 0.18 -3.94
CA GLY A 53 -7.92 -1.14 -3.97
C GLY A 53 -9.37 -1.11 -3.46
N LYS A 54 -10.12 -2.18 -3.75
CA LYS A 54 -11.50 -2.34 -3.25
C LYS A 54 -11.59 -2.47 -1.73
N ASP A 55 -10.49 -2.86 -1.10
CA ASP A 55 -10.30 -2.94 0.35
C ASP A 55 -10.03 -1.56 0.99
N GLY A 56 -9.92 -0.51 0.18
CA GLY A 56 -9.61 0.84 0.63
C GLY A 56 -8.13 1.09 0.87
N LEU A 57 -7.24 0.17 0.50
CA LEU A 57 -5.79 0.38 0.58
C LEU A 57 -5.25 1.12 -0.64
N LEU A 58 -4.13 1.83 -0.49
CA LEU A 58 -3.47 2.54 -1.57
C LEU A 58 -2.24 1.75 -2.04
N TYR A 59 -2.09 1.61 -3.35
CA TYR A 59 -1.00 0.91 -4.00
C TYR A 59 -0.28 1.81 -4.97
N PHE A 60 1.04 1.66 -5.06
CA PHE A 60 1.87 2.24 -6.12
C PHE A 60 2.24 1.16 -7.13
N LEU A 61 2.02 1.42 -8.41
CA LEU A 61 2.48 0.61 -9.53
C LEU A 61 3.90 1.02 -9.88
N ASP A 62 4.84 0.10 -9.67
CA ASP A 62 6.23 0.29 -10.08
C ASP A 62 6.41 0.13 -11.60
N ALA A 63 7.65 0.26 -12.08
CA ALA A 63 7.98 0.19 -13.50
C ALA A 63 7.63 -1.18 -14.13
N ASP A 64 7.54 -2.24 -13.32
CA ASP A 64 7.18 -3.59 -13.74
C ASP A 64 5.68 -3.89 -13.57
N TRP A 65 4.87 -2.85 -13.30
CA TRP A 65 3.43 -2.93 -13.03
C TRP A 65 3.09 -3.80 -11.82
N ILE A 66 4.00 -3.91 -10.86
CA ILE A 66 3.77 -4.64 -9.61
C ILE A 66 3.16 -3.68 -8.59
N PRO A 67 1.97 -3.98 -8.02
CA PRO A 67 1.36 -3.16 -6.99
C PRO A 67 2.12 -3.32 -5.67
N ARG A 68 2.57 -2.19 -5.12
CA ARG A 68 3.22 -2.11 -3.80
C ARG A 68 2.32 -1.35 -2.84
N LEU A 69 2.02 -1.97 -1.69
CA LEU A 69 1.21 -1.33 -0.65
C LEU A 69 1.91 -0.05 -0.16
N CYS A 70 1.22 1.08 -0.25
CA CYS A 70 1.67 2.34 0.32
C CYS A 70 1.45 2.31 1.84
N VAL A 71 2.52 2.51 2.61
CA VAL A 71 2.45 2.61 4.07
C VAL A 71 2.33 4.09 4.45
N PRO A 72 1.22 4.53 5.07
CA PRO A 72 1.12 5.91 5.53
C PRO A 72 2.07 6.18 6.70
N GLN A 73 2.60 7.40 6.80
CA GLN A 73 3.59 7.80 7.81
C GLN A 73 3.23 7.37 9.25
N PRO A 74 1.98 7.54 9.74
CA PRO A 74 1.60 7.09 11.09
C PRO A 74 1.74 5.58 11.32
N MET A 75 1.74 4.77 10.26
CA MET A 75 1.85 3.30 10.34
C MET A 75 3.29 2.78 10.25
N VAL A 76 4.26 3.62 9.86
CA VAL A 76 5.67 3.21 9.74
C VAL A 76 6.23 2.62 11.04
N PRO A 77 6.04 3.25 12.23
CA PRO A 77 6.57 2.69 13.48
C PRO A 77 5.97 1.32 13.82
N PHE A 78 4.68 1.13 13.56
CA PHE A 78 3.99 -0.14 13.78
C PHE A 78 4.59 -1.25 12.90
N ILE A 79 4.85 -0.97 11.63
CA ILE A 79 5.42 -1.96 10.70
C ILE A 79 6.87 -2.28 11.07
N LEU A 80 7.68 -1.27 11.35
CA LEU A 80 9.07 -1.49 11.77
C LEU A 80 9.15 -2.33 13.04
N LYS A 81 8.26 -2.05 14.01
CA LYS A 81 8.14 -2.87 15.21
C LYS A 81 7.71 -4.30 14.89
N ALA A 82 6.68 -4.49 14.06
CA ALA A 82 6.21 -5.81 13.68
C ALA A 82 7.30 -6.65 12.96
N ILE A 83 8.10 -6.01 12.11
CA ILE A 83 9.25 -6.62 11.44
C ILE A 83 10.34 -7.00 12.45
N HIS A 84 10.68 -6.07 13.35
CA HIS A 84 11.71 -6.29 14.36
C HIS A 84 11.34 -7.39 15.35
N ASP A 85 10.09 -7.40 15.83
CA ASP A 85 9.60 -8.34 16.85
C ASP A 85 9.33 -9.74 16.27
N ASN A 86 9.19 -9.85 14.94
CA ASN A 86 8.99 -11.11 14.23
C ASN A 86 10.30 -11.65 13.62
N ALA A 87 11.34 -11.77 14.45
CA ALA A 87 12.68 -12.19 14.05
C ALA A 87 12.73 -13.55 13.31
N TYR A 88 11.68 -14.38 13.38
CA TYR A 88 11.60 -15.67 12.71
C TYR A 88 11.28 -15.58 11.21
N GLU A 89 10.62 -14.51 10.74
CA GLU A 89 10.20 -14.36 9.33
C GLU A 89 11.21 -13.60 8.45
N MET A 90 12.25 -12.96 9.03
CA MET A 90 13.12 -12.03 8.28
C MET A 90 14.63 -12.15 8.54
N ALA A 91 15.09 -13.20 9.23
CA ALA A 91 16.52 -13.37 9.56
C ALA A 91 17.38 -14.09 8.50
N HIS A 92 16.93 -14.32 7.27
CA HIS A 92 17.77 -14.95 6.24
C HIS A 92 17.57 -14.37 4.83
N ALA A 93 18.02 -13.14 4.62
CA ALA A 93 18.51 -12.70 3.31
C ALA A 93 19.63 -11.67 3.51
N GLY A 94 20.73 -12.10 4.12
CA GLY A 94 22.00 -11.40 3.94
C GLY A 94 22.40 -11.41 2.46
N PRO A 95 23.10 -10.39 1.96
CA PRO A 95 23.59 -10.38 0.59
C PRO A 95 24.50 -11.60 0.37
N ARG A 96 24.26 -12.36 -0.71
CA ARG A 96 25.28 -13.23 -1.28
C ARG A 96 26.04 -12.46 -2.34
#